data_AF-A0A376B3R2-F1
#
_entry.id   AF-A0A376B3R2-F1
#
_cell.length_a   1.000
_cell.length_b   1.000
_cell.length_c   1.000
_cell.angle_alpha   90.00
_cell.angle_beta   90.00
_cell.angle_gamma   90.00
#
_symmetry.space_group_name_H-M   'P 1'
#
loop_
_entity.id
_entity.type
_entity.pdbx_description
1 polymer ?
#
loop_
_entity_poly.entity_id
_entity_poly.type
_entity_poly.pdbx_seq_one_letter_code
_entity_poly.pdbx_strand_id
1 'polypeptide(L)'
;MAKKVSKHSRAARRLEVDEPEAKELSQLPRPENTDLTNKLIRTANKNEELLNRKLEKKKKHKIGKNVQNNSNRLDKALSAIERNLEKERLERGLNFGNRLDGKIAKSISRAKYVQTSRKAGWDVTNLRIKEELSQLQHQTSDQVGKNPLNQKEEDSTEFDEDFETFGDAEKKKKMEKQQKNSFVSLETDVEA
;
A
#
# COMPACT_ATOMS: atom_id res chain seq x y z
N MET A 1 -30.05 34.34 -51.95
CA MET A 1 -30.92 35.34 -52.61
C MET A 1 -31.27 36.42 -51.60
N ALA A 2 -30.87 37.67 -51.83
CA ALA A 2 -31.15 38.78 -50.91
C ALA A 2 -32.64 39.17 -50.98
N LYS A 3 -33.30 39.31 -49.83
CA LYS A 3 -34.71 39.69 -49.76
C LYS A 3 -34.86 41.12 -50.27
N LYS A 4 -35.81 41.35 -51.19
CA LYS A 4 -36.11 42.68 -51.74
C LYS A 4 -36.51 43.60 -50.59
N VAL A 5 -35.69 44.63 -50.35
CA VAL A 5 -35.93 45.58 -49.26
C VAL A 5 -37.02 46.56 -49.72
N SER A 6 -38.08 46.70 -48.93
CA SER A 6 -39.18 47.63 -49.22
C SER A 6 -38.68 49.09 -49.28
N LYS A 7 -39.19 49.85 -50.25
CA LYS A 7 -38.85 51.28 -50.48
C LYS A 7 -39.10 52.17 -49.27
N HIS A 8 -39.97 51.75 -48.35
CA HIS A 8 -40.30 52.51 -47.14
C HIS A 8 -39.52 52.05 -45.90
N SER A 9 -38.63 51.06 -46.04
CA SER A 9 -37.85 50.57 -44.91
C SER A 9 -36.75 51.55 -44.50
N ARG A 10 -36.41 51.50 -43.21
CA ARG A 10 -35.35 52.32 -42.62
C ARG A 10 -33.97 52.05 -43.24
N ALA A 11 -33.74 50.85 -43.77
CA ALA A 11 -32.50 50.49 -44.47
C ALA A 11 -32.39 51.15 -45.85
N ALA A 12 -33.49 51.23 -46.61
CA ALA A 12 -33.53 51.91 -47.91
C ALA A 12 -33.24 53.42 -47.77
N ARG A 13 -33.84 54.08 -46.77
CA ARG A 13 -33.59 55.51 -46.48
C ARG A 13 -32.16 55.81 -46.03
N ARG A 14 -31.40 54.81 -45.56
CA ARG A 14 -29.99 54.96 -45.20
C ARG A 14 -29.04 54.77 -46.39
N LEU A 15 -29.48 54.09 -47.44
CA LEU A 15 -28.70 53.82 -48.65
C LEU A 15 -28.92 54.85 -49.76
N GLU A 16 -29.99 55.65 -49.70
CA GLU A 16 -30.25 56.74 -50.66
C GLU A 16 -29.32 57.95 -50.49
N VAL A 17 -28.45 57.96 -49.48
CA VAL A 17 -27.38 58.98 -49.31
C VAL A 17 -26.06 58.44 -49.90
N ASP A 18 -26.11 57.90 -51.10
CA ASP A 18 -24.92 57.68 -51.92
C ASP A 18 -24.72 58.95 -52.75
N GLU A 19 -23.95 59.90 -52.25
CA GLU A 19 -23.65 61.13 -52.98
C GLU A 19 -22.82 60.81 -54.24
N PRO A 20 -23.36 61.00 -55.46
CA PRO A 20 -22.68 60.62 -56.69
C PRO A 20 -21.41 61.45 -56.94
N GLU A 21 -21.36 62.66 -56.38
CA GLU A 21 -20.24 63.60 -56.48
C GLU A 21 -18.95 63.04 -55.84
N ALA A 22 -19.08 62.20 -54.79
CA ALA A 22 -17.93 61.62 -54.11
C ALA A 22 -17.15 60.61 -54.98
N LYS A 23 -17.82 59.97 -55.96
CA LYS A 23 -17.17 59.03 -56.90
C LYS A 23 -16.37 59.78 -57.97
N GLU A 24 -16.81 60.95 -58.40
CA GLU A 24 -16.10 61.77 -59.39
C GLU A 24 -14.77 62.31 -58.82
N LEU A 25 -14.74 62.65 -57.53
CA LEU A 25 -13.52 63.11 -56.83
C LEU A 25 -12.46 62.00 -56.64
N SER A 26 -12.79 60.74 -56.88
CA SER A 26 -11.85 59.62 -56.79
C SER A 26 -11.02 59.40 -58.07
N GLN A 27 -11.48 59.94 -59.20
CA GLN A 27 -10.84 59.78 -60.52
C GLN A 27 -9.80 60.87 -60.82
N LEU A 28 -9.74 61.93 -60.01
CA LEU A 28 -8.77 63.00 -60.18
C LEU A 28 -7.37 62.55 -59.71
N PRO A 29 -6.31 62.79 -60.49
CA PRO A 29 -4.95 62.46 -60.09
C PRO A 29 -4.55 63.28 -58.86
N ARG A 30 -4.32 62.60 -57.73
CA ARG A 30 -3.86 63.24 -56.49
C ARG A 30 -2.36 63.50 -56.58
N PRO A 31 -1.85 64.62 -56.02
CA PRO A 31 -0.42 64.90 -56.00
C PRO A 31 0.31 63.79 -55.23
N GLU A 32 1.41 63.31 -55.81
CA GLU A 32 2.22 62.26 -55.22
C GLU A 32 2.64 62.65 -53.79
N ASN A 33 2.45 61.72 -52.85
CA ASN A 33 2.73 61.80 -51.40
C ASN A 33 1.59 62.09 -50.42
N THR A 34 0.34 62.28 -50.85
CA THR A 34 -0.80 62.46 -49.91
C THR A 34 -1.32 61.16 -49.29
N ASP A 35 -0.87 60.00 -49.77
CA ASP A 35 -1.28 58.68 -49.25
C ASP A 35 -0.54 58.32 -47.96
N LEU A 36 -0.79 59.11 -46.92
CA LEU A 36 -0.29 58.88 -45.57
C LEU A 36 -0.82 57.55 -45.01
N THR A 37 -2.03 57.16 -45.39
CA THR A 37 -2.63 55.87 -45.02
C THR A 37 -1.78 54.69 -45.47
N ASN A 38 -1.35 54.67 -46.73
CA ASN A 38 -0.49 53.59 -47.27
C ASN A 38 0.91 53.59 -46.64
N LYS A 39 1.43 54.77 -46.26
CA LYS A 39 2.70 54.86 -45.52
C LYS A 39 2.54 54.32 -44.09
N LEU A 40 1.48 54.72 -43.38
CA LEU A 40 1.15 54.24 -42.04
C LEU A 40 0.92 52.72 -42.03
N ILE A 41 0.14 52.18 -42.96
CA ILE A 41 -0.12 50.74 -43.09
C ILE A 41 1.19 49.98 -43.32
N ARG A 42 2.07 50.45 -44.22
CA ARG A 42 3.39 49.82 -44.44
C ARG A 42 4.27 49.85 -43.19
N THR A 43 4.27 50.95 -42.45
CA THR A 43 5.04 51.04 -41.19
C THR A 43 4.47 50.15 -40.09
N ALA A 44 3.15 50.07 -39.96
CA ALA A 44 2.47 49.20 -39.01
C ALA A 44 2.78 47.72 -39.31
N ASN A 45 2.61 47.29 -40.56
CA ASN A 45 2.90 45.92 -40.97
C ASN A 45 4.37 45.54 -40.74
N LYS A 46 5.32 46.44 -41.05
CA LYS A 46 6.75 46.21 -40.77
C LYS A 46 7.02 46.05 -39.27
N ASN A 47 6.37 46.87 -38.43
CA ASN A 47 6.53 46.80 -36.98
C ASN A 47 5.91 45.51 -36.40
N GLU A 48 4.75 45.09 -36.91
CA GLU A 48 4.10 43.84 -36.55
C GLU A 48 4.96 42.63 -36.95
N GLU A 49 5.54 42.63 -38.15
CA GLU A 49 6.44 41.56 -38.62
C GLU A 49 7.71 41.47 -37.76
N LEU A 50 8.31 42.61 -37.41
CA LEU A 50 9.47 42.64 -36.51
C LEU A 50 9.13 42.15 -35.10
N LEU A 51 7.95 42.49 -34.59
CA LEU A 51 7.44 42.02 -33.30
C LEU A 51 7.23 40.51 -33.33
N ASN A 52 6.58 39.99 -34.37
CA ASN A 52 6.36 38.55 -34.58
C ASN A 52 7.69 37.81 -34.65
N ARG A 53 8.66 38.29 -35.43
CA ARG A 53 10.01 37.70 -35.50
C ARG A 53 10.73 37.73 -34.15
N LYS A 54 10.55 38.78 -33.33
CA LYS A 54 11.12 38.87 -31.97
C LYS A 54 10.46 37.88 -31.02
N LEU A 55 9.14 37.74 -31.08
CA LEU A 55 8.39 36.75 -30.29
C LEU A 55 8.77 35.32 -30.68
N GLU A 56 8.90 35.02 -31.96
CA GLU A 56 9.35 33.72 -32.45
C GLU A 56 10.77 33.38 -32.01
N LYS A 57 11.71 34.33 -32.11
CA LYS A 57 13.07 34.15 -31.58
C LYS A 57 13.06 33.88 -30.07
N LYS A 58 12.24 34.62 -29.30
CA LYS A 58 12.06 34.37 -27.86
C LYS A 58 11.44 33.00 -27.57
N LYS A 59 10.44 32.56 -28.34
CA LYS A 59 9.81 31.24 -28.20
C LYS A 59 10.82 30.12 -28.50
N LYS A 60 11.56 30.21 -29.60
CA LYS A 60 12.61 29.23 -29.95
C LYS A 60 13.70 29.13 -28.88
N HIS A 61 14.13 30.24 -28.29
CA HIS A 61 15.09 30.24 -27.18
C HIS A 61 14.52 29.72 -25.85
N LYS A 62 13.23 29.91 -25.56
CA LYS A 62 12.60 29.41 -24.32
C LYS A 62 12.24 27.92 -24.39
N ILE A 63 11.78 27.44 -25.54
CA ILE A 63 11.35 26.04 -25.74
C ILE A 63 12.53 25.09 -25.93
N GLY A 64 13.62 25.52 -26.59
CA GLY A 64 14.74 24.62 -26.94
C GLY A 64 15.74 24.28 -25.82
N LYS A 65 15.70 24.94 -24.64
CA LYS A 65 16.68 24.70 -23.56
C LYS A 65 16.10 24.38 -22.18
N ASN A 66 14.88 24.85 -21.87
CA ASN A 66 14.31 24.72 -20.51
C ASN A 66 13.12 23.76 -20.40
N VAL A 67 12.34 23.51 -21.46
CA VAL A 67 11.12 22.69 -21.34
C VAL A 67 11.45 21.20 -21.31
N GLN A 68 12.36 20.73 -22.17
CA GLN A 68 12.76 19.32 -22.24
C GLN A 68 13.63 18.87 -21.06
N ASN A 69 14.28 19.82 -20.37
CA ASN A 69 15.07 19.55 -19.16
C ASN A 69 14.22 19.65 -17.88
N ASN A 70 13.14 20.42 -17.84
CA ASN A 70 12.28 20.56 -16.65
C ASN A 70 11.25 19.45 -16.50
N SER A 71 10.62 18.95 -17.57
CA SER A 71 9.71 17.79 -17.46
C SER A 71 10.48 16.57 -16.97
N ASN A 72 11.61 16.26 -17.61
CA ASN A 72 12.50 15.17 -17.20
C ASN A 72 13.10 15.37 -15.80
N ARG A 73 13.26 16.61 -15.30
CA ARG A 73 13.73 16.87 -13.93
C ARG A 73 12.64 16.67 -12.89
N LEU A 74 11.42 17.14 -13.16
CA LEU A 74 10.29 16.94 -12.27
C LEU A 74 9.90 15.46 -12.21
N ASP A 75 9.85 14.77 -13.35
CA ASP A 75 9.57 13.33 -13.38
C ASP A 75 10.67 12.52 -12.68
N LYS A 76 11.95 12.91 -12.84
CA LYS A 76 13.05 12.29 -12.09
C LYS A 76 13.00 12.61 -10.59
N ALA A 77 12.60 13.82 -10.21
CA ALA A 77 12.46 14.21 -8.80
C ALA A 77 11.29 13.47 -8.14
N LEU A 78 10.13 13.39 -8.82
CA LEU A 78 8.97 12.62 -8.37
C LEU A 78 9.30 11.13 -8.25
N SER A 79 9.96 10.55 -9.27
CA SER A 79 10.42 9.16 -9.23
C SER A 79 11.49 8.92 -8.15
N ALA A 80 12.33 9.90 -7.82
CA ALA A 80 13.27 9.80 -6.70
C ALA A 80 12.55 9.87 -5.34
N ILE A 81 11.54 10.74 -5.20
CA ILE A 81 10.70 10.84 -4.00
C ILE A 81 9.92 9.54 -3.78
N GLU A 82 9.33 8.97 -4.84
CA GLU A 82 8.63 7.67 -4.79
C GLU A 82 9.57 6.54 -4.36
N ARG A 83 10.76 6.43 -4.98
CA ARG A 83 11.76 5.43 -4.57
C ARG A 83 12.21 5.60 -3.12
N ASN A 84 12.37 6.83 -2.65
CA ASN A 84 12.74 7.09 -1.25
C ASN A 84 11.61 6.74 -0.29
N LEU A 85 10.35 7.01 -0.65
CA LEU A 85 9.17 6.66 0.15
C LEU A 85 8.99 5.14 0.24
N GLU A 86 9.18 4.44 -0.87
CA GLU A 86 9.16 2.96 -0.92
C GLU A 86 10.30 2.38 -0.09
N LYS A 87 11.50 2.96 -0.18
CA LYS A 87 12.64 2.57 0.65
C LYS A 87 12.35 2.75 2.14
N GLU A 88 11.81 3.90 2.56
CA GLU A 88 11.42 4.11 3.96
C GLU A 88 10.34 3.12 4.43
N ARG A 89 9.36 2.79 3.57
CA ARG A 89 8.33 1.79 3.89
C ARG A 89 8.93 0.40 4.05
N LEU A 90 9.84 0.00 3.17
CA LEU A 90 10.57 -1.26 3.27
C LEU A 90 11.47 -1.31 4.50
N GLU A 91 12.23 -0.25 4.79
CA GLU A 91 13.07 -0.14 5.99
C GLU A 91 12.23 -0.21 7.26
N ARG A 92 11.07 0.46 7.31
CA ARG A 92 10.13 0.33 8.43
C ARG A 92 9.60 -1.09 8.54
N GLY A 93 9.14 -1.71 7.45
CA GLY A 93 8.66 -3.09 7.42
C GLY A 93 9.71 -4.08 7.92
N LEU A 94 10.95 -3.95 7.46
CA LEU A 94 12.09 -4.75 7.88
C LEU A 94 12.42 -4.54 9.37
N ASN A 95 12.41 -3.29 9.84
CA ASN A 95 12.66 -2.97 11.24
C ASN A 95 11.54 -3.48 12.17
N PHE A 96 10.28 -3.40 11.75
CA PHE A 96 9.15 -3.97 12.50
C PHE A 96 9.21 -5.50 12.53
N GLY A 97 9.49 -6.14 11.39
CA GLY A 97 9.72 -7.58 11.28
C GLY A 97 10.84 -8.04 12.21
N ASN A 98 12.03 -7.45 12.09
CA ASN A 98 13.19 -7.84 12.89
C ASN A 98 13.00 -7.61 14.41
N ARG A 99 12.31 -6.55 14.82
CA ARG A 99 12.04 -6.28 16.26
C ARG A 99 10.99 -7.24 16.82
N LEU A 100 9.95 -7.57 16.05
CA LEU A 100 8.92 -8.52 16.47
C LEU A 100 9.45 -9.95 16.45
N ASP A 101 10.18 -10.33 15.41
CA ASP A 101 10.76 -11.66 15.27
C ASP A 101 11.76 -11.95 16.40
N GLY A 102 12.60 -10.97 16.76
CA GLY A 102 13.46 -11.09 17.96
C GLY A 102 12.69 -11.23 19.29
N LYS A 103 11.49 -10.64 19.41
CA LYS A 103 10.63 -10.84 20.59
C LYS A 103 9.94 -12.21 20.57
N ILE A 104 9.48 -12.65 19.41
CA ILE A 104 8.86 -13.97 19.19
C ILE A 104 9.90 -15.06 19.51
N ALA A 105 11.10 -14.98 18.96
CA ALA A 105 12.19 -15.92 19.24
C ALA A 105 12.54 -16.00 20.73
N LYS A 106 12.65 -14.85 21.42
CA LYS A 106 12.87 -14.80 22.88
C LYS A 106 11.71 -15.38 23.68
N SER A 107 10.47 -15.18 23.23
CA SER A 107 9.29 -15.74 23.88
C SER A 107 9.25 -17.26 23.74
N ILE A 108 9.51 -17.77 22.52
CA ILE A 108 9.58 -19.21 22.24
C ILE A 108 10.72 -19.85 23.04
N SER A 109 11.92 -19.25 23.04
CA SER A 109 13.06 -19.78 23.78
C SER A 109 12.82 -19.82 25.29
N ARG A 110 12.17 -18.79 25.84
CA ARG A 110 11.80 -18.75 27.27
C ARG A 110 10.75 -19.80 27.61
N ALA A 111 9.73 -19.97 26.75
CA ALA A 111 8.71 -20.99 26.93
C ALA A 111 9.33 -22.40 26.90
N LYS A 112 10.17 -22.68 25.90
CA LYS A 112 10.93 -23.94 25.80
C LYS A 112 11.79 -24.16 27.03
N TYR A 113 12.56 -23.16 27.48
CA TYR A 113 13.38 -23.26 28.68
C TYR A 113 12.55 -23.61 29.93
N VAL A 114 11.43 -22.92 30.16
CA VAL A 114 10.57 -23.20 31.32
C VAL A 114 9.98 -24.61 31.25
N GLN A 115 9.53 -25.05 30.06
CA GLN A 115 9.01 -26.40 29.86
C GLN A 115 10.09 -27.45 30.11
N THR A 116 11.30 -27.29 29.54
CA THR A 116 12.41 -28.21 29.73
C THR A 116 12.87 -28.24 31.18
N SER A 117 12.96 -27.10 31.86
CA SER A 117 13.36 -27.05 33.27
C SER A 117 12.31 -27.68 34.18
N ARG A 118 11.01 -27.50 33.89
CA ARG A 118 9.94 -28.18 34.62
C ARG A 118 9.99 -29.68 34.39
N LYS A 119 10.06 -30.14 33.14
CA LYS A 119 10.15 -31.55 32.80
C LYS A 119 11.37 -32.20 33.46
N ALA A 120 12.55 -31.58 33.38
CA ALA A 120 13.75 -32.06 34.03
C ALA A 120 13.61 -32.17 35.56
N GLY A 121 12.93 -31.21 36.21
CA GLY A 121 12.63 -31.31 37.64
C GLY A 121 11.75 -32.51 37.98
N TRP A 122 10.71 -32.75 37.18
CA TRP A 122 9.82 -33.89 37.32
C TRP A 122 10.52 -35.23 37.03
N ASP A 123 11.38 -35.27 36.01
CA ASP A 123 12.16 -36.46 35.66
C ASP A 123 13.13 -36.82 36.79
N VAL A 124 13.81 -35.83 37.39
CA VAL A 124 14.68 -36.03 38.55
C VAL A 124 13.90 -36.54 39.75
N THR A 125 12.72 -35.98 40.05
CA THR A 125 11.88 -36.50 41.15
C THR A 125 11.40 -37.92 40.88
N ASN A 126 11.02 -38.22 39.64
CA ASN A 126 10.56 -39.56 39.27
C ASN A 126 11.70 -40.58 39.34
N LEU A 127 12.90 -40.21 38.90
CA LEU A 127 14.10 -41.04 39.05
C LEU A 127 14.40 -41.30 40.52
N ARG A 128 14.39 -40.25 41.35
CA ARG A 128 14.62 -40.40 42.80
C ARG A 128 13.58 -41.28 43.48
N ILE A 129 12.30 -41.13 43.12
CA ILE A 129 11.22 -42.00 43.64
C ILE A 129 11.44 -43.45 43.21
N LYS A 130 11.81 -43.70 41.96
CA LYS A 130 12.12 -45.05 41.47
C LYS A 130 13.33 -45.66 42.20
N GLU A 131 14.37 -44.87 42.44
CA GLU A 131 15.54 -45.29 43.24
C GLU A 131 15.14 -45.61 44.68
N GLU A 132 14.39 -44.74 45.36
CA GLU A 132 13.91 -44.97 46.73
C GLU A 132 12.99 -46.19 46.83
N LEU A 133 12.06 -46.38 45.88
CA LEU A 133 11.22 -47.58 45.80
C LEU A 133 12.03 -48.85 45.55
N SER A 134 13.05 -48.81 44.68
CA SER A 134 13.92 -49.96 44.43
C SER A 134 14.71 -50.36 45.68
N GLN A 135 15.19 -49.38 46.46
CA GLN A 135 15.88 -49.61 47.72
C GLN A 135 14.96 -50.20 48.78
N LEU A 136 13.73 -49.69 48.91
CA LEU A 136 12.71 -50.25 49.80
C LEU A 136 12.30 -51.67 49.38
N GLN A 137 12.18 -51.93 48.08
CA GLN A 137 11.89 -53.26 47.56
C GLN A 137 13.05 -54.24 47.84
N HIS A 138 14.30 -53.79 47.76
CA HIS A 138 15.46 -54.61 48.12
C HIS A 138 15.53 -54.89 49.63
N GLN A 139 15.23 -53.89 50.48
CA GLN A 139 15.17 -54.05 51.94
C GLN A 139 14.02 -54.97 52.40
N THR A 140 12.92 -55.03 51.64
CA THR A 140 11.79 -55.93 51.91
C THR A 140 11.96 -57.31 51.28
N SER A 141 12.72 -57.43 50.18
CA SER A 141 13.06 -58.72 49.57
C SER A 141 14.14 -59.51 50.32
N ASP A 142 14.93 -58.84 51.18
CA ASP A 142 15.81 -59.54 52.12
C ASP A 142 15.03 -60.27 53.24
N GLN A 143 13.70 -60.09 53.32
CA GLN A 143 12.83 -60.87 54.20
C GLN A 143 11.81 -61.77 53.48
N VAL A 144 11.67 -61.71 52.15
CA VAL A 144 10.79 -62.64 51.42
C VAL A 144 11.44 -63.04 50.09
N GLY A 145 11.76 -64.32 49.98
CA GLY A 145 12.58 -64.88 48.93
C GLY A 145 12.07 -64.71 47.49
N LYS A 146 13.05 -64.62 46.59
CA LYS A 146 13.09 -65.03 45.16
C LYS A 146 11.79 -64.91 44.36
N ASN A 147 11.77 -63.96 43.41
CA ASN A 147 11.32 -64.19 42.03
C ASN A 147 11.81 -63.07 41.10
N PRO A 148 12.52 -63.36 39.99
CA PRO A 148 12.86 -62.36 38.98
C PRO A 148 11.77 -62.40 37.89
N LEU A 149 10.97 -61.33 37.77
CA LEU A 149 10.16 -61.13 36.57
C LEU A 149 10.66 -59.91 35.82
N ASN A 150 11.34 -60.24 34.72
CA ASN A 150 11.87 -59.42 33.67
C ASN A 150 10.71 -58.69 32.95
N GLN A 151 10.67 -57.36 32.98
CA GLN A 151 9.89 -56.56 32.03
C GLN A 151 10.76 -55.39 31.56
N LYS A 152 11.39 -55.60 30.40
CA LYS A 152 11.83 -54.55 29.50
C LYS A 152 10.66 -54.26 28.56
N GLU A 153 10.05 -53.10 28.70
CA GLU A 153 9.18 -52.48 27.69
C GLU A 153 9.87 -51.13 27.39
N GLU A 154 10.65 -51.07 26.31
CA GLU A 154 10.27 -50.43 25.04
C GLU A 154 10.04 -48.92 25.21
N ASP A 155 11.11 -48.15 25.05
CA ASP A 155 11.07 -46.69 24.92
C ASP A 155 11.40 -46.33 23.45
N SER A 156 10.41 -46.52 22.58
CA SER A 156 10.39 -45.95 21.23
C SER A 156 9.35 -44.83 21.20
N THR A 157 9.74 -43.66 21.69
CA THR A 157 8.93 -42.44 21.55
C THR A 157 9.18 -41.84 20.18
N GLU A 158 8.33 -42.25 19.23
CA GLU A 158 8.14 -41.61 17.94
C GLU A 158 7.76 -40.13 18.17
N PHE A 159 8.54 -39.24 17.54
CA PHE A 159 8.53 -37.80 17.73
C PHE A 159 7.42 -37.20 16.87
N ASP A 160 6.16 -37.27 17.32
CA ASP A 160 5.05 -36.58 16.67
C ASP A 160 5.11 -35.07 17.01
N GLU A 161 5.59 -34.30 16.04
CA GLU A 161 5.60 -32.82 16.00
C GLU A 161 4.18 -32.25 15.75
N ASP A 162 3.22 -32.55 16.64
CA ASP A 162 1.94 -31.84 16.63
C ASP A 162 2.01 -30.61 17.53
N PHE A 163 2.45 -29.51 16.93
CA PHE A 163 2.52 -28.19 17.57
C PHE A 163 1.11 -27.61 17.73
N GLU A 164 0.55 -27.67 18.94
CA GLU A 164 -0.73 -27.02 19.25
C GLU A 164 -0.63 -25.49 19.11
N THR A 165 -1.20 -24.96 18.03
CA THR A 165 -1.36 -23.52 17.83
C THR A 165 -2.48 -22.96 18.73
N PHE A 166 -2.41 -21.66 19.04
CA PHE A 166 -3.39 -20.97 19.89
C PHE A 166 -4.87 -21.16 19.47
N GLY A 167 -5.13 -21.48 18.20
CA GLY A 167 -6.48 -21.78 17.70
C GLY A 167 -7.05 -23.13 18.17
N ASP A 168 -6.22 -24.10 18.52
CA ASP A 168 -6.67 -25.44 18.95
C ASP A 168 -7.02 -25.47 20.44
N ALA A 169 -6.39 -24.62 21.24
CA ALA A 169 -6.74 -24.40 22.64
C ALA A 169 -8.16 -23.80 22.81
N GLU A 170 -8.61 -22.97 21.88
CA GLU A 170 -9.98 -22.43 21.90
C GLU A 170 -11.05 -23.46 21.51
N LYS A 171 -10.71 -24.39 20.59
CA LYS A 171 -11.60 -25.50 20.22
C LYS A 171 -11.77 -26.48 21.38
N LYS A 172 -10.68 -26.84 22.09
CA LYS A 172 -10.74 -27.70 23.28
C LYS A 172 -11.61 -27.10 24.40
N LYS A 173 -11.48 -25.79 24.67
CA LYS A 173 -12.33 -25.09 25.65
C LYS A 173 -13.82 -25.05 25.27
N LYS A 174 -14.17 -25.07 23.99
CA LYS A 174 -15.58 -25.17 23.54
C LYS A 174 -16.13 -26.58 23.71
N MET A 175 -15.30 -27.62 23.56
CA MET A 175 -15.72 -29.01 23.81
C MET A 175 -15.86 -29.32 25.30
N GLU A 176 -14.98 -28.78 26.17
CA GLU A 176 -15.10 -28.95 27.63
C GLU A 176 -16.41 -28.36 28.20
N LYS A 177 -16.89 -27.24 27.63
CA LYS A 177 -18.18 -26.63 28.06
C LYS A 177 -19.40 -27.48 27.72
N GLN A 178 -19.27 -28.52 26.90
CA GLN A 178 -20.35 -29.46 26.59
C GLN A 178 -20.30 -30.75 27.42
N GLN A 179 -19.38 -30.86 28.39
CA GLN A 179 -19.41 -31.96 29.35
C GLN A 179 -20.64 -31.81 30.24
N LYS A 180 -21.70 -32.55 29.90
CA LYS A 180 -22.88 -32.75 30.74
C LYS A 180 -22.44 -33.43 32.03
N ASN A 181 -23.01 -32.98 33.15
CA ASN A 181 -22.78 -33.55 34.49
C ASN A 181 -22.86 -35.08 34.46
N SER A 182 -21.80 -35.75 34.93
CA SER A 182 -21.68 -37.21 35.03
C SER A 182 -22.72 -37.86 35.93
N PHE A 183 -23.37 -37.08 36.79
CA PHE A 183 -24.43 -37.54 37.70
C PHE A 183 -25.81 -37.65 37.06
N VAL A 184 -26.01 -37.16 35.82
CA VAL A 184 -27.29 -37.28 35.10
C VAL A 184 -27.54 -38.71 34.60
N SER A 185 -26.50 -39.55 34.53
CA SER A 185 -26.56 -40.95 34.11
C SER A 185 -26.81 -41.94 35.26
N LEU A 186 -26.91 -41.45 36.51
CA LEU A 186 -27.28 -42.28 37.64
C LEU A 186 -28.80 -42.33 37.72
N GLU A 187 -29.38 -43.48 37.41
CA GLU A 187 -30.80 -43.78 37.64
C GLU A 187 -31.10 -43.59 39.13
N THR A 188 -32.13 -42.78 39.42
CA THR A 188 -32.59 -42.54 40.79
C THR A 188 -33.40 -43.75 41.26
N ASP A 189 -32.72 -44.87 41.51
CA ASP A 189 -33.27 -45.96 42.29
C ASP A 189 -33.11 -45.62 43.77
N VAL A 190 -34.11 -44.89 44.28
CA VAL A 190 -34.47 -44.97 45.70
C VAL A 190 -35.87 -45.58 45.74
N GLU A 191 -35.87 -46.88 46.01
CA GLU A 191 -37.01 -47.76 46.20
C GLU A 191 -37.97 -47.26 47.30
N ALA A 192 -39.27 -47.55 47.07
CA ALA A 192 -40.37 -47.78 48.01
C ALA A 192 -40.75 -46.71 49.06
#